data_AF-A0A359IGV3-F1
#
_entry.id   AF-A0A359IGV3-F1
#
_cell.length_a   1.000
_cell.length_b   1.000
_cell.length_c   1.000
_cell.angle_alpha   90.00
_cell.angle_beta   90.00
_cell.angle_gamma   90.00
#
_symmetry.space_group_name_H-M   'P 1'
#
loop_
_entity.id
_entity.type
_entity.pdbx_description
1 polymer ?
#
loop_
_entity_poly.entity_id
_entity_poly.type
_entity_poly.pdbx_seq_one_letter_code
_entity_poly.pdbx_strand_id
1 'polypeptide(L)'
;MLNQIVLVNDEILKITPVYIILVVFLYMLMYRKTTNFFIFVLESILVFVAGVFMSYIVSLLGLELVANKYFLLLIPITLLFAYLNKRYVCLAYTGSMLGIMALCFPKMDIDIIWIIGIVGVLHLLEGILLLITLKYEYKREVIYLKQKLKLGYVLEKMWIVPVVITYPVLVILGFSEKESSGRIPRSANRLIIYALTLIFIYICSKTLDYMEVVGLVVMPLMHERMASEG
;
A
#
# COMPACT_ATOMS: atom_id res chain seq x y z
N MET A 1 -31.55 -3.79 -9.62
CA MET A 1 -30.36 -2.94 -9.78
C MET A 1 -30.48 -1.62 -9.02
N LEU A 2 -31.47 -0.75 -9.33
CA LEU A 2 -31.69 0.51 -8.59
C LEU A 2 -31.88 0.33 -7.06
N ASN A 3 -32.68 -0.65 -6.62
CA ASN A 3 -32.88 -0.89 -5.18
C ASN A 3 -31.63 -1.42 -4.45
N GLN A 4 -30.72 -2.12 -5.13
CA GLN A 4 -29.45 -2.56 -4.51
C GLN A 4 -28.48 -1.38 -4.36
N ILE A 5 -28.45 -0.46 -5.33
CA ILE A 5 -27.61 0.75 -5.27
C ILE A 5 -28.07 1.69 -4.14
N VAL A 6 -29.38 1.84 -3.93
CA VAL A 6 -29.94 2.65 -2.83
C VAL A 6 -29.62 2.04 -1.47
N LEU A 7 -29.77 0.73 -1.30
CA LEU A 7 -29.44 0.03 -0.05
C LEU A 7 -27.95 0.11 0.28
N VAL A 8 -27.07 -0.01 -0.72
CA VAL A 8 -25.62 0.16 -0.55
C VAL A 8 -25.27 1.58 -0.12
N ASN A 9 -25.93 2.61 -0.68
CA ASN A 9 -25.72 3.99 -0.25
C ASN A 9 -26.16 4.23 1.21
N ASP A 10 -27.28 3.66 1.65
CA ASP A 10 -27.77 3.81 3.03
C ASP A 10 -26.88 3.09 4.05
N GLU A 11 -26.32 1.93 3.70
CA GLU A 11 -25.37 1.22 4.56
C GLU A 11 -24.02 1.94 4.64
N ILE A 12 -23.52 2.46 3.51
CA ILE A 12 -22.29 3.27 3.46
C ILE A 12 -22.44 4.53 4.33
N LEU A 13 -23.57 5.24 4.23
CA LEU A 13 -23.87 6.42 5.04
C LEU A 13 -23.87 6.12 6.55
N LYS A 14 -24.33 4.93 6.95
CA LYS A 14 -24.33 4.49 8.37
C LYS A 14 -22.96 4.12 8.90
N ILE A 15 -22.04 3.66 8.05
CA ILE A 15 -20.67 3.29 8.44
C ILE A 15 -19.75 4.53 8.52
N THR A 16 -20.08 5.62 7.82
CA THR A 16 -19.29 6.87 7.78
C THR A 16 -18.91 7.46 9.14
N PRO A 17 -19.78 7.51 10.16
CA PRO A 17 -19.41 8.06 11.48
C PRO A 17 -18.42 7.16 12.22
N VAL A 18 -18.62 5.84 12.17
CA VAL A 18 -17.70 4.86 12.75
C VAL A 18 -16.35 4.90 12.04
N TYR A 19 -16.37 5.07 10.73
CA TYR A 19 -15.20 5.26 9.89
C TYR A 19 -14.40 6.51 10.28
N ILE A 20 -15.06 7.65 10.45
CA ILE A 20 -14.42 8.90 10.89
C ILE A 20 -13.83 8.71 12.30
N ILE A 21 -14.56 8.08 13.22
CA ILE A 21 -14.07 7.82 14.58
C ILE A 21 -12.86 6.89 14.58
N LEU A 22 -12.88 5.81 13.79
CA LEU A 22 -11.78 4.86 13.67
C LEU A 22 -10.53 5.53 13.07
N VAL A 23 -10.69 6.32 12.01
CA VAL A 23 -9.59 7.10 11.40
C VAL A 23 -9.03 8.08 12.40
N VAL A 24 -9.87 8.84 13.11
CA VAL A 24 -9.46 9.79 14.15
C VAL A 24 -8.76 9.09 15.32
N PHE A 25 -9.23 7.90 15.72
CA PHE A 25 -8.62 7.10 16.79
C PHE A 25 -7.24 6.55 16.39
N LEU A 26 -7.14 5.92 15.20
CA LEU A 26 -5.86 5.46 14.64
C LEU A 26 -4.88 6.64 14.45
N TYR A 27 -5.39 7.79 14.00
CA TYR A 27 -4.66 9.05 13.89
C TYR A 27 -4.11 9.54 15.24
N MET A 28 -4.93 9.53 16.32
CA MET A 28 -4.49 9.92 17.66
C MET A 28 -3.39 9.02 18.23
N LEU A 29 -3.41 7.72 17.89
CA LEU A 29 -2.37 6.77 18.30
C LEU A 29 -1.05 6.98 17.54
N MET A 30 -1.12 7.43 16.28
CA MET A 30 0.05 7.50 15.39
C MET A 30 0.76 8.86 15.38
N TYR A 31 0.03 9.98 15.51
CA TYR A 31 0.57 11.33 15.24
C TYR A 31 0.89 12.17 16.50
N ARG A 32 0.84 11.59 17.71
CA ARG A 32 0.98 12.34 18.99
C ARG A 32 2.37 12.94 19.25
N LYS A 33 3.28 13.01 18.28
CA LYS A 33 4.56 13.70 18.42
C LYS A 33 4.91 14.41 17.10
N THR A 34 5.04 15.74 17.14
CA THR A 34 5.98 16.56 16.32
C THR A 34 5.55 17.18 14.97
N THR A 35 4.28 17.45 14.67
CA THR A 35 3.92 18.20 13.43
C THR A 35 3.02 19.42 13.69
N ASN A 36 3.24 20.51 12.95
CA ASN A 36 2.39 21.71 12.97
C ASN A 36 0.99 21.37 12.45
N PHE A 37 -0.06 21.87 13.12
CA PHE A 37 -1.46 21.66 12.74
C PHE A 37 -1.75 22.00 11.28
N PHE A 38 -1.16 23.08 10.74
CA PHE A 38 -1.37 23.48 9.36
C PHE A 38 -0.81 22.47 8.36
N ILE A 39 0.40 21.95 8.62
CA ILE A 39 1.03 20.91 7.80
C ILE A 39 0.16 19.65 7.83
N PHE A 40 -0.35 19.29 9.01
CA PHE A 40 -1.26 18.15 9.16
C PHE A 40 -2.52 18.27 8.30
N VAL A 41 -3.19 19.44 8.30
CA VAL A 41 -4.38 19.66 7.48
C VAL A 41 -4.06 19.54 5.99
N LEU A 42 -2.94 20.13 5.55
CA LEU A 42 -2.50 20.01 4.15
C LEU A 42 -2.19 18.57 3.75
N GLU A 43 -1.47 17.81 4.58
CA GLU A 43 -1.18 16.41 4.34
C GLU A 43 -2.46 15.56 4.28
N SER A 44 -3.43 15.83 5.16
CA SER A 44 -4.72 15.12 5.17
C SER A 44 -5.52 15.38 3.89
N ILE A 45 -5.57 16.63 3.44
CA ILE A 45 -6.22 17.00 2.17
C ILE A 45 -5.51 16.32 1.00
N LEU A 46 -4.17 16.33 0.99
CA LEU A 46 -3.37 15.67 -0.04
C LEU A 46 -3.67 14.17 -0.11
N VAL A 47 -3.66 13.48 1.03
CA VAL A 47 -3.95 12.05 1.13
C VAL A 47 -5.37 11.73 0.66
N PHE A 48 -6.34 12.58 1.02
CA PHE A 48 -7.72 12.42 0.58
C PHE A 48 -7.84 12.56 -0.95
N VAL A 49 -7.30 13.64 -1.52
CA VAL A 49 -7.32 13.89 -2.97
C VAL A 49 -6.61 12.77 -3.73
N ALA A 50 -5.45 12.33 -3.23
CA ALA A 50 -4.72 11.22 -3.80
C ALA A 50 -5.53 9.91 -3.73
N GLY A 51 -6.20 9.64 -2.62
CA GLY A 51 -7.08 8.48 -2.46
C GLY A 51 -8.25 8.46 -3.44
N VAL A 52 -8.92 9.60 -3.62
CA VAL A 52 -10.00 9.76 -4.63
C VAL A 52 -9.45 9.55 -6.05
N PHE A 53 -8.33 10.17 -6.37
CA PHE A 53 -7.67 9.98 -7.68
C PHE A 53 -7.31 8.52 -7.92
N MET A 54 -6.77 7.83 -6.92
CA MET A 54 -6.44 6.42 -7.05
C MET A 54 -7.66 5.52 -7.15
N SER A 55 -8.77 5.87 -6.50
CA SER A 55 -10.05 5.17 -6.68
C SER A 55 -10.51 5.23 -8.14
N TYR A 56 -10.32 6.38 -8.80
CA TYR A 56 -10.58 6.51 -10.24
C TYR A 56 -9.66 5.61 -11.08
N ILE A 57 -8.36 5.52 -10.75
CA ILE A 57 -7.43 4.60 -11.43
C ILE A 57 -7.83 3.13 -11.25
N VAL A 58 -8.22 2.73 -10.04
CA VAL A 58 -8.72 1.37 -9.73
C VAL A 58 -9.93 1.04 -10.61
N SER A 59 -10.88 1.97 -10.71
CA SER A 59 -12.07 1.83 -11.57
C SER A 59 -11.69 1.72 -13.05
N LEU A 60 -10.79 2.57 -13.56
CA LEU A 60 -10.33 2.51 -14.96
C LEU A 60 -9.64 1.19 -15.30
N LEU A 61 -8.90 0.62 -14.35
CA LEU A 61 -8.24 -0.66 -14.54
C LEU A 61 -9.20 -1.85 -14.44
N GLY A 62 -10.44 -1.64 -13.98
CA GLY A 62 -11.42 -2.71 -13.75
C GLY A 62 -11.03 -3.62 -12.58
N LEU A 63 -10.41 -3.06 -11.54
CA LEU A 63 -9.98 -3.81 -10.35
C LEU A 63 -11.13 -3.97 -9.36
N GLU A 64 -12.17 -4.71 -9.76
CA GLU A 64 -13.32 -4.99 -8.89
C GLU A 64 -12.98 -6.09 -7.89
N LEU A 65 -13.12 -5.80 -6.59
CA LEU A 65 -12.92 -6.80 -5.55
C LEU A 65 -14.17 -7.69 -5.47
N VAL A 66 -14.01 -8.95 -5.84
CA VAL A 66 -14.97 -10.03 -5.53
C VAL A 66 -14.69 -10.52 -4.11
N ALA A 67 -15.66 -10.37 -3.22
CA ALA A 67 -15.49 -10.76 -1.82
C ALA A 67 -15.25 -12.28 -1.71
N ASN A 68 -14.03 -12.66 -1.29
CA ASN A 68 -13.65 -14.04 -1.04
C ASN A 68 -13.17 -14.22 0.41
N LYS A 69 -13.73 -15.22 1.11
CA LYS A 69 -13.34 -15.57 2.49
C LYS A 69 -11.85 -15.87 2.64
N TYR A 70 -11.17 -16.35 1.61
CA TYR A 70 -9.74 -16.67 1.69
C TYR A 70 -8.85 -15.43 1.77
N PHE A 71 -9.34 -14.23 1.41
CA PHE A 71 -8.61 -12.98 1.70
C PHE A 71 -8.39 -12.76 3.20
N LEU A 72 -9.20 -13.37 4.07
CA LEU A 72 -8.97 -13.35 5.52
C LEU A 72 -7.64 -14.01 5.91
N LEU A 73 -7.08 -14.90 5.06
CA LEU A 73 -5.76 -15.50 5.27
C LEU A 73 -4.62 -14.48 5.15
N LEU A 74 -4.85 -13.32 4.51
CA LEU A 74 -3.84 -12.26 4.48
C LEU A 74 -3.41 -11.85 5.89
N ILE A 75 -4.33 -11.84 6.86
CA ILE A 75 -4.03 -11.44 8.25
C ILE A 75 -3.03 -12.39 8.92
N PRO A 76 -3.30 -13.70 9.07
CA PRO A 76 -2.35 -14.61 9.69
C PRO A 76 -1.03 -14.74 8.90
N ILE A 77 -1.06 -14.67 7.56
CA ILE A 77 0.16 -14.66 6.74
C ILE A 77 1.00 -13.41 7.04
N THR A 78 0.37 -12.24 7.11
CA THR A 78 1.03 -10.97 7.44
C THR A 78 1.64 -11.02 8.84
N LEU A 79 0.91 -11.54 9.84
CA LEU A 79 1.42 -11.67 11.20
C LEU A 79 2.61 -12.63 11.28
N LEU A 80 2.56 -13.77 10.58
CA LEU A 80 3.66 -14.72 10.49
C LEU A 80 4.90 -14.06 9.86
N PHE A 81 4.71 -13.33 8.77
CA PHE A 81 5.80 -12.63 8.08
C PHE A 81 6.38 -11.49 8.92
N ALA A 82 5.53 -10.73 9.60
CA ALA A 82 5.93 -9.68 10.55
C ALA A 82 6.80 -10.23 11.69
N TYR A 83 6.47 -11.44 12.17
CA TYR A 83 7.25 -12.13 13.20
C TYR A 83 8.66 -12.50 12.71
N LEU A 84 8.80 -12.93 11.46
CA LEU A 84 10.11 -13.23 10.86
C LEU A 84 10.92 -11.95 10.63
N ASN A 85 10.29 -10.95 10.01
CA ASN A 85 10.87 -9.63 9.82
C ASN A 85 9.75 -8.62 9.53
N LYS A 86 9.73 -7.50 10.26
CA LYS A 86 8.77 -6.40 10.05
C LYS A 86 8.70 -5.91 8.59
N ARG A 87 9.77 -6.10 7.83
CA ARG A 87 9.84 -5.79 6.39
C ARG A 87 8.86 -6.57 5.53
N TYR A 88 8.48 -7.78 5.93
CA TYR A 88 7.61 -8.67 5.15
C TYR A 88 6.11 -8.43 5.40
N VAL A 89 5.75 -7.35 6.10
CA VAL A 89 4.36 -6.96 6.37
C VAL A 89 3.62 -6.50 5.11
N CYS A 90 4.34 -6.02 4.10
CA CYS A 90 3.73 -5.46 2.89
C CYS A 90 2.89 -6.50 2.13
N LEU A 91 1.77 -6.04 1.55
CA LEU A 91 0.88 -6.83 0.71
C LEU A 91 1.60 -7.50 -0.48
N ALA A 92 2.73 -6.94 -0.92
CA ALA A 92 3.57 -7.56 -1.95
C ALA A 92 4.08 -8.96 -1.56
N TYR A 93 4.44 -9.17 -0.29
CA TYR A 93 4.89 -10.49 0.20
C TYR A 93 3.70 -11.39 0.53
N THR A 94 2.73 -10.86 1.27
CA THR A 94 1.61 -11.65 1.80
C THR A 94 0.61 -12.01 0.72
N GLY A 95 0.38 -11.11 -0.24
CA GLY A 95 -0.39 -11.35 -1.46
C GLY A 95 0.28 -12.35 -2.40
N SER A 96 1.61 -12.26 -2.58
CA SER A 96 2.35 -13.27 -3.35
C SER A 96 2.24 -14.66 -2.72
N MET A 97 2.42 -14.76 -1.40
CA MET A 97 2.24 -16.04 -0.68
C MET A 97 0.81 -16.58 -0.83
N LEU A 98 -0.20 -15.72 -0.70
CA LEU A 98 -1.60 -16.11 -0.87
C LEU A 98 -1.87 -16.61 -2.31
N GLY A 99 -1.30 -15.96 -3.32
CA GLY A 99 -1.43 -16.40 -4.71
C GLY A 99 -0.72 -17.72 -4.99
N ILE A 100 0.45 -17.96 -4.40
CA ILE A 100 1.13 -19.27 -4.46
C ILE A 100 0.23 -20.35 -3.82
N MET A 101 -0.38 -20.07 -2.68
CA MET A 101 -1.34 -20.99 -2.05
C MET A 101 -2.53 -21.27 -2.97
N ALA A 102 -3.06 -20.27 -3.67
CA ALA A 102 -4.15 -20.44 -4.63
C ALA A 102 -3.77 -21.36 -5.80
N LEU A 103 -2.54 -21.24 -6.33
CA LEU A 103 -2.01 -22.14 -7.35
C LEU A 103 -1.83 -23.58 -6.84
N CYS A 104 -1.36 -23.75 -5.60
CA CYS A 104 -1.19 -25.08 -4.99
C CYS A 104 -2.51 -25.75 -4.60
N PHE A 105 -3.52 -24.95 -4.25
CA PHE A 105 -4.83 -25.42 -3.81
C PHE A 105 -5.94 -24.79 -4.68
N PRO A 106 -6.25 -25.34 -5.86
CA PRO A 106 -7.19 -24.73 -6.82
C PRO A 106 -8.62 -24.51 -6.30
N LYS A 107 -8.99 -25.08 -5.14
CA LYS A 107 -10.25 -24.79 -4.43
C LYS A 107 -10.27 -23.39 -3.79
N MET A 108 -9.11 -22.75 -3.67
CA MET A 108 -8.95 -21.36 -3.23
C MET A 108 -9.14 -20.46 -4.45
N ASP A 109 -10.40 -20.12 -4.72
CA ASP A 109 -10.85 -19.28 -5.85
C ASP A 109 -10.42 -17.81 -5.73
N ILE A 110 -9.12 -17.57 -5.56
CA ILE A 110 -8.53 -16.26 -5.32
C ILE A 110 -8.08 -15.68 -6.65
N ASP A 111 -8.53 -14.46 -6.94
CA ASP A 111 -8.09 -13.72 -8.11
C ASP A 111 -6.65 -13.20 -7.90
N ILE A 112 -5.68 -13.96 -8.42
CA ILE A 112 -4.25 -13.62 -8.37
C ILE A 112 -3.97 -12.35 -9.19
N ILE A 113 -4.64 -12.19 -10.33
CA ILE A 113 -4.46 -11.05 -11.23
C ILE A 113 -4.89 -9.76 -10.51
N TRP A 114 -6.01 -9.79 -9.77
CA TRP A 114 -6.47 -8.68 -8.94
C TRP A 114 -5.45 -8.32 -7.86
N ILE A 115 -4.84 -9.31 -7.18
CA ILE A 115 -3.80 -9.05 -6.16
C ILE A 115 -2.60 -8.31 -6.79
N ILE A 116 -2.14 -8.74 -7.96
CA ILE A 116 -1.03 -8.07 -8.67
C ILE A 116 -1.39 -6.63 -9.01
N GLY A 117 -2.58 -6.41 -9.55
CA GLY A 117 -3.06 -5.09 -9.93
C GLY A 117 -3.18 -4.15 -8.73
N ILE A 118 -3.82 -4.57 -7.63
CA ILE A 118 -4.01 -3.71 -6.46
C ILE A 118 -2.68 -3.38 -5.79
N VAL A 119 -1.74 -4.33 -5.70
CA VAL A 119 -0.41 -4.07 -5.15
C VAL A 119 0.32 -3.01 -5.99
N GLY A 120 0.23 -3.09 -7.33
CA GLY A 120 0.77 -2.08 -8.23
C GLY A 120 0.17 -0.69 -7.99
N VAL A 121 -1.15 -0.60 -7.92
CA VAL A 121 -1.87 0.67 -7.65
C VAL A 121 -1.48 1.27 -6.30
N LEU A 122 -1.43 0.47 -5.23
CA LEU A 122 -1.10 0.96 -3.89
C LEU A 122 0.33 1.50 -3.78
N HIS A 123 1.30 0.85 -4.42
CA HIS A 123 2.67 1.36 -4.46
C HIS A 123 2.83 2.56 -5.40
N LEU A 124 2.00 2.68 -6.44
CA LEU A 124 1.95 3.89 -7.27
C LEU A 124 1.52 5.10 -6.42
N LEU A 125 0.46 4.92 -5.63
CA LEU A 125 -0.04 5.92 -4.70
C LEU A 125 1.03 6.32 -3.67
N GLU A 126 1.66 5.33 -3.04
CA GLU A 126 2.75 5.57 -2.08
C GLU A 126 3.91 6.34 -2.73
N GLY A 127 4.30 5.97 -3.96
CA GLY A 127 5.34 6.65 -4.71
C GLY A 127 4.99 8.10 -5.04
N ILE A 128 3.75 8.38 -5.44
CA ILE A 128 3.27 9.74 -5.70
C ILE A 128 3.24 10.57 -4.42
N LEU A 129 2.70 10.04 -3.32
CA LEU A 129 2.69 10.72 -2.03
C LEU A 129 4.11 11.03 -1.56
N LEU A 130 5.03 10.07 -1.69
CA LEU A 130 6.44 10.28 -1.40
C LEU A 130 7.03 11.40 -2.25
N LEU A 131 6.82 11.43 -3.57
CA LEU A 131 7.35 12.53 -4.41
C LEU A 131 6.92 13.91 -3.94
N ILE A 132 5.71 14.03 -3.40
CA ILE A 132 5.15 15.30 -2.92
C ILE A 132 5.67 15.62 -1.51
N THR A 133 5.73 14.62 -0.61
CA THR A 133 6.15 14.77 0.80
C THR A 133 7.67 14.89 0.98
N LEU A 134 8.47 14.23 0.12
CA LEU A 134 9.94 14.15 0.21
C LEU A 134 10.64 15.50 0.19
N LYS A 135 10.00 16.53 -0.35
CA LYS A 135 10.56 17.89 -0.43
C LYS A 135 10.79 18.53 0.94
N TYR A 136 10.20 18.01 2.02
CA TYR A 136 10.05 18.79 3.25
C TYR A 136 10.45 18.10 4.57
N GLU A 137 10.59 16.77 4.64
CA GLU A 137 10.53 16.08 5.96
C GLU A 137 11.54 14.96 6.23
N TYR A 138 12.83 15.29 6.23
CA TYR A 138 13.84 14.38 6.81
C TYR A 138 14.15 14.74 8.25
N LYS A 139 14.03 13.76 9.15
CA LYS A 139 14.51 13.91 10.53
C LYS A 139 15.97 13.48 10.59
N ARG A 140 16.80 14.35 11.17
CA ARG A 140 18.20 14.02 11.40
C ARG A 140 18.32 13.26 12.71
N GLU A 141 18.76 12.01 12.64
CA GLU A 141 18.86 11.10 13.78
C GLU A 141 20.19 10.33 13.75
N VAL A 142 20.62 9.82 14.90
CA VAL A 142 21.77 8.91 14.96
C VAL A 142 21.29 7.54 14.53
N ILE A 143 21.77 7.08 13.39
CA ILE A 143 21.43 5.78 12.82
C ILE A 143 22.60 4.81 12.90
N TYR A 144 22.30 3.54 13.12
CA TYR A 144 23.28 2.47 13.10
C TYR A 144 23.32 1.86 11.69
N LEU A 145 24.32 2.24 10.91
CA LEU A 145 24.52 1.78 9.53
C LEU A 145 25.84 1.05 9.39
N LYS A 146 25.82 -0.16 8.81
CA LYS A 146 27.02 -0.98 8.58
C LYS A 146 27.92 -1.09 9.82
N GLN A 147 27.29 -1.38 10.96
CA GLN A 147 27.94 -1.53 12.27
C GLN A 147 28.66 -0.26 12.80
N LYS A 148 28.31 0.92 12.28
CA LYS A 148 28.83 2.20 12.76
C LYS A 148 27.69 3.16 13.07
N LEU A 149 27.80 3.86 14.20
CA LEU A 149 26.93 4.99 14.50
C LEU A 149 27.30 6.14 13.56
N LYS A 150 26.31 6.62 12.80
CA LYS A 150 26.45 7.77 11.92
C LYS A 150 25.29 8.70 12.13
N LEU A 151 25.55 9.99 11.98
CA LEU A 151 24.49 10.96 11.80
C LEU A 151 23.87 10.70 10.43
N GLY A 152 22.58 10.44 10.39
CA GLY A 152 21.86 10.20 9.14
C GLY A 152 20.48 10.83 9.17
N TYR A 153 19.76 10.58 8.10
CA TYR A 153 18.44 11.12 7.84
C TYR A 153 17.46 9.96 7.78
N VAL A 154 16.39 10.07 8.57
CA VAL A 154 15.32 9.08 8.64
C VAL A 154 14.04 9.72 8.11
N LEU A 155 13.36 9.02 7.21
CA LEU A 155 12.01 9.34 6.78
C LEU A 155 11.11 8.16 7.18
N GLU A 156 10.18 8.42 8.07
CA GLU A 156 9.13 7.47 8.45
C GLU A 156 7.79 8.14 8.23
N LYS A 157 6.97 7.55 7.35
CA LYS A 157 5.65 8.05 7.00
C LYS A 157 4.64 6.92 7.04
N MET A 158 3.46 7.24 7.53
CA MET A 158 2.32 6.34 7.50
C MET A 158 1.11 7.15 7.05
N TRP A 159 0.51 6.76 5.94
CA TRP A 159 -0.70 7.38 5.40
C TRP A 159 -1.88 6.44 5.58
N ILE A 160 -3.00 6.99 6.02
CA ILE A 160 -4.29 6.30 6.05
C ILE A 160 -5.08 6.86 4.88
N VAL A 161 -5.14 6.12 3.78
CA VAL A 161 -5.71 6.59 2.52
C VAL A 161 -7.13 6.02 2.34
N PRO A 162 -8.15 6.88 2.17
CA PRO A 162 -9.47 6.44 1.75
C PRO A 162 -9.43 6.07 0.26
N VAL A 163 -9.71 4.81 -0.08
CA VAL A 163 -9.78 4.32 -1.46
C VAL A 163 -11.10 3.59 -1.67
N VAL A 164 -11.76 3.83 -2.79
CA VAL A 164 -12.90 3.04 -3.25
C VAL A 164 -12.39 2.00 -4.24
N ILE A 165 -12.58 0.72 -3.91
CA ILE A 165 -12.33 -0.39 -4.83
C ILE A 165 -13.68 -0.87 -5.38
N THR A 166 -14.37 -1.71 -4.61
CA THR A 166 -15.80 -2.01 -4.81
C THR A 166 -16.66 -1.22 -3.81
N TYR A 167 -16.10 -1.00 -2.62
CA TYR A 167 -16.68 -0.22 -1.53
C TYR A 167 -15.58 0.67 -0.92
N PRO A 168 -15.92 1.69 -0.13
CA PRO A 168 -14.94 2.52 0.55
C PRO A 168 -14.10 1.68 1.54
N VAL A 169 -12.78 1.72 1.40
CA VAL A 169 -11.81 1.02 2.24
C VAL A 169 -10.74 2.00 2.72
N LEU A 170 -10.25 1.79 3.94
CA LEU A 170 -9.05 2.47 4.44
C LEU A 170 -7.85 1.59 4.17
N VAL A 171 -6.89 2.14 3.42
CA VAL A 171 -5.61 1.49 3.19
C VAL A 171 -4.54 2.20 4.00
N ILE A 172 -3.80 1.43 4.78
CA ILE A 172 -2.65 1.94 5.53
C ILE A 172 -1.41 1.71 4.68
N LEU A 173 -0.74 2.79 4.28
CA LEU A 173 0.52 2.77 3.54
C LEU A 173 1.63 3.25 4.45
N GLY A 174 2.64 2.43 4.67
CA GLY A 174 3.74 2.73 5.58
C GLY A 174 5.08 2.71 4.85
N PHE A 175 5.83 3.80 4.95
CA PHE A 175 7.15 3.97 4.38
C PHE A 175 8.19 4.27 5.45
N SER A 176 9.36 3.63 5.36
CA SER A 176 10.51 3.90 6.23
C SER A 176 11.81 3.80 5.42
N GLU A 177 12.61 4.86 5.45
CA GLU A 177 13.93 4.90 4.80
C GLU A 177 14.95 5.61 5.69
N LYS A 178 16.21 5.15 5.61
CA LYS A 178 17.35 5.71 6.33
C LYS A 178 18.46 5.99 5.33
N GLU A 179 19.06 7.18 5.40
CA GLU A 179 20.09 7.62 4.47
C GLU A 179 21.24 8.31 5.22
N SER A 180 22.49 8.12 4.78
CA SER A 180 23.67 8.69 5.45
C SER A 180 24.26 9.92 4.76
N SER A 181 23.95 10.13 3.48
CA SER A 181 24.62 11.12 2.62
C SER A 181 23.88 12.45 2.46
N GLY A 182 22.70 12.62 3.08
CA GLY A 182 21.92 13.86 3.02
C GLY A 182 21.36 14.21 1.63
N ARG A 183 21.45 13.29 0.66
CA ARG A 183 20.81 13.44 -0.65
C ARG A 183 19.34 13.06 -0.55
N ILE A 184 18.49 13.71 -1.36
CA ILE A 184 17.09 13.32 -1.57
C ILE A 184 17.09 11.89 -2.13
N PRO A 185 16.52 10.91 -1.43
CA PRO A 185 16.57 9.53 -1.88
C PRO A 185 15.72 9.34 -3.13
N ARG A 186 16.20 8.43 -3.98
CA ARG A 186 15.57 8.03 -5.25
C ARG A 186 14.48 6.96 -5.06
N SER A 187 14.10 6.69 -3.81
CA SER A 187 13.17 5.63 -3.42
C SER A 187 11.81 5.79 -4.07
N ALA A 188 11.25 7.00 -4.09
CA ALA A 188 9.97 7.27 -4.72
C ALA A 188 9.96 6.91 -6.22
N ASN A 189 11.00 7.28 -6.96
CA ASN A 189 11.11 6.94 -8.38
C ASN A 189 11.20 5.42 -8.60
N ARG A 190 11.98 4.72 -7.77
CA ARG A 190 12.05 3.25 -7.82
C ARG A 190 10.70 2.61 -7.54
N LEU A 191 9.97 3.14 -6.55
CA LEU A 191 8.63 2.66 -6.18
C LEU A 191 7.62 2.84 -7.31
N ILE A 192 7.66 3.98 -8.00
CA ILE A 192 6.82 4.23 -9.18
C ILE A 192 7.17 3.27 -10.32
N ILE A 193 8.46 3.05 -10.61
CA ILE A 193 8.88 2.10 -11.66
C ILE A 193 8.40 0.68 -11.32
N TYR A 194 8.54 0.25 -10.06
CA TYR A 194 8.00 -1.02 -9.59
C TYR A 194 6.48 -1.11 -9.78
N ALA A 195 5.75 -0.08 -9.34
CA ALA A 195 4.31 -0.02 -9.46
C ALA A 195 3.84 -0.11 -10.93
N LEU A 196 4.49 0.63 -11.83
CA LEU A 196 4.22 0.58 -13.27
C LEU A 196 4.54 -0.81 -13.85
N THR A 197 5.59 -1.47 -13.38
CA THR A 197 5.93 -2.83 -13.80
C THR A 197 4.83 -3.81 -13.40
N LEU A 198 4.29 -3.71 -12.18
CA LEU A 198 3.18 -4.56 -11.75
C LEU A 198 1.87 -4.27 -12.50
N ILE A 199 1.57 -3.00 -12.75
CA ILE A 199 0.39 -2.61 -13.55
C ILE A 199 0.52 -3.16 -14.98
N PHE A 200 1.72 -3.10 -15.57
CA PHE A 200 1.97 -3.72 -16.86
C PHE A 200 1.75 -5.24 -16.83
N ILE A 201 2.31 -5.94 -15.84
CA ILE A 201 2.11 -7.38 -15.66
C ILE A 201 0.62 -7.70 -15.48
N TYR A 202 -0.10 -6.92 -14.68
CA TYR A 202 -1.56 -7.04 -14.51
C TYR A 202 -2.30 -6.95 -15.85
N ILE A 203 -2.00 -5.94 -16.67
CA ILE A 203 -2.63 -5.77 -17.98
C ILE A 203 -2.32 -6.97 -18.89
N CYS A 204 -1.07 -7.42 -18.94
CA CYS A 204 -0.67 -8.58 -19.72
C CYS A 204 -1.29 -9.88 -19.21
N SER A 205 -1.53 -10.02 -17.90
CA SER A 205 -2.14 -11.21 -17.32
C SER A 205 -3.60 -11.39 -17.73
N LYS A 206 -4.27 -10.33 -18.20
CA LYS A 206 -5.62 -10.45 -18.78
C LYS A 206 -5.65 -11.19 -20.12
N THR A 207 -4.52 -11.31 -20.80
CA THR A 207 -4.42 -11.98 -22.11
C THR A 207 -3.46 -13.16 -22.13
N LEU A 208 -2.50 -13.21 -21.20
CA LEU A 208 -1.45 -14.20 -21.13
C LEU A 208 -1.42 -14.84 -19.74
N ASP A 209 -2.01 -16.02 -19.59
CA ASP A 209 -2.20 -16.69 -18.28
C ASP A 209 -0.89 -16.83 -17.48
N TYR A 210 0.24 -17.16 -18.15
CA TYR A 210 1.54 -17.32 -17.47
C TYR A 210 2.06 -16.03 -16.81
N MET A 211 1.55 -14.86 -17.18
CA MET A 211 1.95 -13.59 -16.58
C MET A 211 1.49 -13.45 -15.13
N GLU A 212 0.46 -14.20 -14.70
CA GLU A 212 0.06 -14.24 -13.28
C GLU A 212 1.20 -14.83 -12.43
N VAL A 213 1.82 -15.91 -12.90
CA VAL A 213 2.95 -16.58 -12.22
C VAL A 213 4.17 -15.69 -12.22
N VAL A 214 4.44 -14.99 -13.34
CA VAL A 214 5.49 -13.98 -13.41
C VAL A 214 5.25 -12.89 -12.37
N GLY A 215 4.02 -12.37 -12.26
CA GLY A 215 3.66 -11.36 -11.28
C GLY A 215 3.86 -11.81 -9.84
N LEU A 216 3.49 -13.05 -9.50
CA LEU A 216 3.69 -13.62 -8.17
C LEU A 216 5.16 -13.68 -7.75
N VAL A 217 6.07 -13.91 -8.70
CA VAL A 217 7.52 -13.95 -8.46
C VAL A 217 8.11 -12.54 -8.44
N VAL A 218 7.73 -11.70 -9.41
CA VAL A 218 8.27 -10.34 -9.59
C VAL A 218 7.90 -9.44 -8.43
N MET A 219 6.68 -9.53 -7.91
CA MET A 219 6.14 -8.71 -6.84
C MET A 219 7.02 -8.68 -5.57
N PRO A 220 7.30 -9.81 -4.88
CA PRO A 220 8.17 -9.80 -3.71
C PRO A 220 9.64 -9.54 -4.06
N LEU A 221 10.13 -10.02 -5.21
CA LEU A 221 11.55 -9.87 -5.59
C LEU A 221 11.94 -8.42 -5.88
N MET A 222 11.10 -7.69 -6.63
CA MET A 222 11.36 -6.27 -6.90
C MET A 222 11.17 -5.44 -5.65
N HIS A 223 10.20 -5.78 -4.79
CA HIS A 223 10.03 -5.14 -3.49
C HIS A 223 11.29 -5.28 -2.60
N GLU A 224 11.90 -6.47 -2.62
CA GLU A 224 13.16 -6.71 -1.91
C GLU A 224 14.31 -5.86 -2.45
N ARG A 225 14.43 -5.69 -3.77
CA ARG A 225 15.48 -4.83 -4.35
C ARG A 225 15.34 -3.38 -3.90
N MET A 226 14.11 -2.86 -3.85
CA MET A 226 13.86 -1.47 -3.44
C MET A 226 14.21 -1.20 -1.98
N ALA A 227 13.94 -2.15 -1.08
CA ALA A 227 14.18 -1.97 0.35
C ALA A 227 15.57 -2.44 0.82
N SER A 228 16.39 -3.04 -0.07
CA SER A 228 17.74 -3.53 0.26
C SER A 228 18.87 -2.50 0.10
N GLU A 229 18.57 -1.30 -0.40
CA GLU A 229 19.56 -0.25 -0.71
C GLU A 229 19.68 0.85 0.37
N GLY A 230 19.00 0.70 1.51
CA GLY A 230 19.09 1.61 2.68
C GLY A 230 20.13 1.18 3.71
#